data_AF-A0A6F8YQF9-F1
#
_entry.id   AF-A0A6F8YQF9-F1
#
_cell.length_a   1.000
_cell.length_b   1.000
_cell.length_c   1.000
_cell.angle_alpha   90.00
_cell.angle_beta   90.00
_cell.angle_gamma   90.00
#
_symmetry.space_group_name_H-M   'P 1'
#
loop_
_entity.id
_entity.type
_entity.pdbx_description
1 polymer ?
#
loop_
_entity_poly.entity_id
_entity_poly.type
_entity_poly.pdbx_seq_one_letter_code
_entity_poly.pdbx_strand_id
1 'polypeptide(L)'
;MYDEALREIAGAYARLSRADEVFAAAEAAAPARSTGSDRTGTVHAVVGRDGIPESFVVDPGWHRALGATGLAGAVAEACAAAGTAAWEASAPSGADPREWFTRLHRAFTEDAPAPRPAPAHRQPRPLDAVVADALDHLGPILAGLGGTGSATGTAAGGRLSLTLDPAGSVSCEADPDWVSRQEAGELGEALDRALAAARAGLSAGADGMARAEAVFGELFERIPRQRREGAR
;
A
#
# COMPACT_ATOMS: atom_id res chain seq x y z
N MET A 1 0.75 -22.07 -30.83
CA MET A 1 -0.18 -21.44 -29.86
C MET A 1 0.49 -21.48 -28.53
N TYR A 2 0.83 -22.69 -28.09
CA TYR A 2 1.41 -22.92 -26.77
C TYR A 2 2.71 -22.13 -26.60
N ASP A 3 3.61 -22.14 -27.59
CA ASP A 3 4.86 -21.38 -27.54
C ASP A 3 4.70 -19.84 -27.53
N GLU A 4 3.55 -19.31 -27.97
CA GLU A 4 3.27 -17.87 -27.90
C GLU A 4 2.79 -17.49 -26.50
N ALA A 5 1.78 -18.21 -26.01
CA ALA A 5 1.25 -18.02 -24.67
C ALA A 5 2.34 -18.23 -23.59
N LEU A 6 3.19 -19.25 -23.75
CA LEU A 6 4.33 -19.46 -22.86
C LEU A 6 5.33 -18.31 -22.91
N ARG A 7 5.55 -17.70 -24.08
CA ARG A 7 6.45 -16.54 -24.22
C ARG A 7 5.86 -15.29 -23.58
N GLU A 8 4.56 -15.06 -23.76
CA GLU A 8 3.84 -13.95 -23.13
C GLU A 8 3.87 -14.07 -21.61
N ILE A 9 3.59 -15.27 -21.09
CA ILE A 9 3.68 -15.58 -19.65
C ILE A 9 5.11 -15.38 -19.15
N ALA A 10 6.13 -15.90 -19.85
CA ALA A 10 7.53 -15.69 -19.49
C ALA A 10 7.92 -14.20 -19.50
N GLY A 11 7.41 -13.42 -20.45
CA GLY A 11 7.60 -11.97 -20.52
C GLY A 11 6.91 -11.22 -19.39
N ALA A 12 5.73 -11.67 -18.94
CA ALA A 12 5.06 -11.13 -17.76
C ALA A 12 5.85 -11.42 -16.48
N TYR A 13 6.29 -12.66 -16.26
CA TYR A 13 7.13 -13.01 -15.12
C TYR A 13 8.43 -12.21 -15.09
N ALA A 14 9.12 -12.06 -16.23
CA ALA A 14 10.35 -11.27 -16.29
C ALA A 14 10.15 -9.78 -15.98
N ARG A 15 8.96 -9.23 -16.23
CA ARG A 15 8.61 -7.85 -15.83
C ARG A 15 8.35 -7.76 -14.33
N LEU A 16 7.61 -8.72 -13.77
CA LEU A 16 7.36 -8.79 -12.33
C LEU A 16 8.67 -8.91 -11.54
N SER A 17 9.57 -9.82 -11.93
CA SER A 17 10.87 -9.96 -11.26
C SER A 17 11.73 -8.69 -11.34
N ARG A 18 11.70 -7.96 -12.47
CA ARG A 18 12.38 -6.67 -12.59
C ARG A 18 11.76 -5.61 -11.69
N ALA A 19 10.43 -5.58 -11.57
CA ALA A 19 9.76 -4.68 -10.64
C ALA A 19 10.14 -5.00 -9.19
N ASP A 20 10.16 -6.28 -8.81
CA ASP A 20 10.55 -6.73 -7.48
C ASP A 20 11.99 -6.34 -7.13
N GLU A 21 12.93 -6.52 -8.06
CA GLU A 21 14.34 -6.08 -7.88
C GLU A 21 14.45 -4.57 -7.64
N VAL A 22 13.69 -3.79 -8.42
CA VAL A 22 13.66 -2.33 -8.32
C VAL A 22 13.03 -1.90 -6.99
N PHE A 23 11.95 -2.53 -6.54
CA PHE A 23 11.33 -2.27 -5.25
C PHE A 23 12.21 -2.67 -4.08
N ALA A 24 12.84 -3.85 -4.13
CA ALA A 24 13.76 -4.30 -3.09
C ALA A 24 14.96 -3.35 -2.96
N ALA A 25 15.48 -2.83 -4.07
CA ALA A 25 16.54 -1.83 -4.06
C ALA A 25 16.06 -0.49 -3.46
N ALA A 26 14.84 -0.07 -3.78
CA ALA A 26 14.22 1.14 -3.20
C ALA A 26 14.04 0.99 -1.69
N GLU A 27 13.48 -0.14 -1.24
CA GLU A 27 13.25 -0.45 0.18
C GLU A 27 14.57 -0.51 0.97
N ALA A 28 15.61 -1.11 0.38
CA ALA A 28 16.94 -1.15 0.99
C ALA A 28 17.58 0.24 1.13
N ALA A 29 17.30 1.15 0.19
CA ALA A 29 17.78 2.53 0.20
C ALA A 29 16.88 3.48 1.02
N ALA A 30 15.65 3.06 1.33
CA ALA A 30 14.69 3.93 2.00
C ALA A 30 15.19 4.37 3.38
N PRO A 31 15.01 5.67 3.72
CA PRO A 31 15.39 6.17 5.03
C PRO A 31 14.58 5.47 6.13
N ALA A 32 15.14 5.40 7.33
CA ALA A 32 14.43 4.83 8.47
C ALA A 32 13.16 5.62 8.81
N ARG A 33 13.18 6.94 8.58
CA ARG A 33 12.09 7.88 8.80
C ARG A 33 12.11 8.98 7.76
N SER A 34 10.93 9.48 7.42
CA SER A 34 10.75 10.67 6.61
C SER A 34 9.75 11.61 7.27
N THR A 35 9.87 12.91 7.01
CA THR A 35 8.98 13.93 7.56
C THR A 35 8.35 14.71 6.43
N GLY A 36 7.07 15.02 6.57
CA GLY A 36 6.32 15.88 5.66
C GLY A 36 5.42 16.82 6.43
N SER A 37 5.03 17.92 5.79
CA SER A 37 4.11 18.91 6.34
C SER A 37 2.94 19.14 5.39
N ASP A 38 1.82 19.57 5.93
CA ASP A 38 0.72 20.07 5.11
C ASP A 38 1.14 21.36 4.36
N ARG A 39 0.30 21.83 3.43
CA ARG A 39 0.60 23.03 2.62
C ARG A 39 0.75 24.32 3.43
N THR A 40 0.17 24.40 4.63
CA THR A 40 0.29 25.55 5.53
C THR A 40 1.50 25.44 6.45
N GLY A 41 2.13 24.26 6.52
CA GLY A 41 3.26 23.98 7.38
C GLY A 41 2.89 23.91 8.86
N THR A 42 1.63 23.66 9.21
CA THR A 42 1.15 23.63 10.60
C THR A 42 0.90 22.23 11.14
N VAL A 43 0.72 21.24 10.29
CA VAL A 43 0.67 19.83 10.65
C VAL A 43 1.86 19.13 10.02
N HIS A 44 2.62 18.42 10.85
CA HIS A 44 3.78 17.64 10.44
C HIS A 44 3.54 16.18 10.77
N ALA A 45 3.88 15.30 9.84
CA ALA A 45 3.80 13.85 10.02
C ALA A 45 5.20 13.25 9.85
N VAL A 46 5.53 12.28 10.70
CA VAL A 46 6.70 11.41 10.52
C VAL A 46 6.19 10.06 10.06
N VAL A 47 6.71 9.55 8.95
CA VAL A 47 6.42 8.19 8.46
C VAL A 47 7.65 7.31 8.64
N GLY A 48 7.41 6.05 9.01
CA GLY A 48 8.44 5.03 9.10
C GLY A 48 8.87 4.53 7.73
N ARG A 49 9.84 3.60 7.71
CA ARG A 49 10.29 2.91 6.49
C ARG A 49 9.15 2.13 5.80
N ASP A 50 8.19 1.65 6.57
CA ASP A 50 6.99 0.94 6.10
C ASP A 50 5.96 1.87 5.43
N GLY A 51 6.22 3.18 5.38
CA GLY A 51 5.28 4.18 4.87
C GLY A 51 4.13 4.49 5.84
N ILE A 52 4.08 3.86 7.00
CA ILE A 52 3.04 4.06 8.00
C ILE A 52 3.44 5.26 8.89
N PRO A 53 2.51 6.19 9.22
CA PRO A 53 2.81 7.26 10.15
C PRO A 53 3.23 6.74 11.53
N GLU A 54 4.25 7.37 12.12
CA GLU A 54 4.75 7.08 13.47
C GLU A 54 4.32 8.13 14.50
N SER A 55 4.20 9.40 14.10
CA SER A 55 3.83 10.51 15.00
C SER A 55 3.33 11.73 14.23
N PHE A 56 2.55 12.57 14.90
CA PHE A 56 2.10 13.86 14.42
C PHE A 56 2.55 15.01 15.32
N VAL A 57 2.85 16.16 14.71
CA VAL A 57 3.08 17.42 15.43
C VAL A 57 2.16 18.47 14.84
N VAL A 58 1.45 19.20 15.71
CA VAL A 58 0.58 20.32 15.32
C VAL A 58 1.19 21.59 15.90
N ASP A 59 1.36 22.60 15.04
CA ASP A 59 1.96 23.87 15.43
C ASP A 59 0.96 24.75 16.20
N PRO A 60 1.39 25.55 17.19
CA PRO A 60 0.51 26.43 17.98
C PRO A 60 -0.35 27.40 17.16
N GLY A 61 0.07 27.75 15.94
CA GLY A 61 -0.64 28.66 15.03
C GLY A 61 -1.71 28.01 14.15
N TRP A 62 -1.94 26.69 14.27
CA TRP A 62 -2.79 25.91 13.37
C TRP A 62 -4.21 26.50 13.21
N HIS A 63 -4.82 26.98 14.30
CA HIS A 63 -6.21 27.44 14.27
C HIS A 63 -6.40 28.65 13.34
N ARG A 64 -5.37 29.50 13.22
CA ARG A 64 -5.40 30.66 12.32
C ARG A 64 -5.17 30.26 10.86
N ALA A 65 -4.35 29.25 10.62
CA ALA A 65 -3.96 28.83 9.27
C ALA A 65 -4.98 27.89 8.62
N LEU A 66 -5.47 26.90 9.39
CA LEU A 66 -6.34 25.82 8.90
C LEU A 66 -7.80 26.01 9.29
N GLY A 67 -8.05 26.52 10.51
CA GLY A 67 -9.35 26.41 11.16
C GLY A 67 -9.72 24.96 11.51
N ALA A 68 -10.82 24.77 12.26
CA ALA A 68 -11.19 23.47 12.79
C ALA A 68 -11.54 22.42 11.71
N THR A 69 -12.19 22.85 10.63
CA THR A 69 -12.56 21.97 9.51
C THR A 69 -11.36 21.59 8.62
N GLY A 70 -10.26 22.33 8.69
CA GLY A 70 -9.06 22.09 7.87
C GLY A 70 -8.13 21.01 8.42
N LEU A 71 -8.25 20.64 9.70
CA LEU A 71 -7.31 19.74 10.37
C LEU A 71 -7.22 18.36 9.69
N ALA A 72 -8.37 17.75 9.37
CA ALA A 72 -8.41 16.42 8.76
C ALA A 72 -7.68 16.37 7.41
N GLY A 73 -7.90 17.38 6.55
CA GLY A 73 -7.21 17.49 5.27
C GLY A 73 -5.71 17.73 5.44
N ALA A 74 -5.32 18.56 6.41
CA ALA A 74 -3.91 18.83 6.70
C ALA A 74 -3.14 17.58 7.17
N VAL A 75 -3.77 16.72 7.98
CA VAL A 75 -3.19 15.44 8.41
C VAL A 75 -2.92 14.53 7.21
N ALA A 76 -3.88 14.39 6.29
CA ALA A 76 -3.70 13.58 5.08
C ALA A 76 -2.62 14.16 4.16
N GLU A 77 -2.58 15.48 3.98
CA GLU A 77 -1.53 16.17 3.21
C GLU A 77 -0.15 15.96 3.81
N ALA A 78 0.01 16.11 5.12
CA ALA A 78 1.29 15.91 5.80
C ALA A 78 1.81 14.47 5.63
N CYS A 79 0.93 13.47 5.71
CA CYS A 79 1.28 12.07 5.47
C CYS A 79 1.70 11.82 4.01
N ALA A 80 0.93 12.35 3.05
CA ALA A 80 1.26 12.22 1.62
C ALA A 80 2.61 12.90 1.29
N ALA A 81 2.87 14.06 1.88
CA ALA A 81 4.15 14.76 1.75
C ALA A 81 5.31 13.94 2.35
N ALA A 82 5.11 13.34 3.53
CA ALA A 82 6.11 12.52 4.19
C ALA A 82 6.43 11.25 3.39
N GLY A 83 5.41 10.59 2.84
CA GLY A 83 5.55 9.44 1.95
C GLY A 83 6.26 9.79 0.64
N THR A 84 5.94 10.94 0.04
CA THR A 84 6.64 11.44 -1.15
C THR A 84 8.11 11.68 -0.86
N ALA A 85 8.42 12.34 0.27
CA ALA A 85 9.81 12.58 0.69
C ALA A 85 10.56 11.26 0.98
N ALA A 86 9.89 10.25 1.55
CA ALA A 86 10.49 8.92 1.78
C ALA A 86 10.83 8.25 0.45
N TRP A 87 9.92 8.32 -0.51
CA TRP A 87 10.10 7.78 -1.85
C TRP A 87 11.22 8.48 -2.62
N GLU A 88 11.28 9.80 -2.60
CA GLU A 88 12.36 10.56 -3.23
C GLU A 88 13.73 10.23 -2.60
N ALA A 89 13.78 10.06 -1.27
CA ALA A 89 14.99 9.66 -0.56
C ALA A 89 15.40 8.21 -0.81
N SER A 90 14.49 7.35 -1.28
CA SER A 90 14.79 5.96 -1.66
C SER A 90 15.52 5.83 -3.01
N ALA A 91 15.61 6.93 -3.77
CA ALA A 91 16.38 6.92 -5.01
C ALA A 91 17.86 6.60 -4.71
N PRO A 92 18.52 5.77 -5.54
CA PRO A 92 19.94 5.49 -5.37
C PRO A 92 20.75 6.79 -5.29
N SER A 93 21.72 6.87 -4.38
CA SER A 93 22.50 8.09 -4.19
C SER A 93 23.17 8.54 -5.49
N GLY A 94 22.90 9.79 -5.88
CA GLY A 94 23.41 10.38 -7.13
C GLY A 94 22.56 10.10 -8.38
N ALA A 95 21.50 9.31 -8.28
CA ALA A 95 20.50 9.21 -9.34
C ALA A 95 19.64 10.48 -9.36
N ASP A 96 19.36 11.01 -10.56
CA ASP A 96 18.30 12.01 -10.73
C ASP A 96 16.95 11.34 -10.38
N PRO A 97 16.15 11.88 -9.44
CA PRO A 97 14.83 11.34 -9.11
C PRO A 97 13.93 11.10 -10.34
N ARG A 98 14.06 11.94 -11.38
CA ARG A 98 13.32 11.76 -12.64
C ARG A 98 13.81 10.56 -13.43
N GLU A 99 15.12 10.33 -13.48
CA GLU A 99 15.70 9.16 -14.15
C GLU A 99 15.32 7.88 -13.41
N TRP A 100 15.36 7.92 -12.07
CA TRP A 100 14.90 6.82 -11.23
C TRP A 100 13.42 6.48 -11.49
N PHE A 101 12.54 7.49 -11.48
CA PHE A 101 11.12 7.28 -11.80
C PHE A 101 10.92 6.77 -13.23
N THR A 102 11.70 7.26 -14.19
CA THR A 102 11.68 6.76 -15.57
C THR A 102 12.10 5.31 -15.63
N ARG A 103 13.12 4.90 -14.85
CA ARG A 103 13.57 3.50 -14.76
C ARG A 103 12.49 2.59 -14.16
N LEU A 104 11.81 3.04 -13.11
CA LEU A 104 10.66 2.35 -12.53
C LEU A 104 9.53 2.21 -13.55
N HIS A 105 9.08 3.31 -14.14
CA HIS A 105 8.03 3.31 -15.15
C HIS A 105 8.40 2.37 -16.31
N ARG A 106 9.64 2.43 -16.78
CA ARG A 106 10.19 1.51 -17.78
C ARG A 106 10.11 0.05 -17.33
N ALA A 107 10.44 -0.28 -16.08
CA ALA A 107 10.33 -1.64 -15.56
C ALA A 107 8.88 -2.18 -15.66
N PHE A 108 7.87 -1.30 -15.53
CA PHE A 108 6.46 -1.65 -15.69
C PHE A 108 5.96 -1.62 -17.14
N THR A 109 6.44 -0.68 -17.97
CA THR A 109 5.85 -0.37 -19.27
C THR A 109 6.69 -0.74 -20.48
N GLU A 110 8.01 -0.88 -20.37
CA GLU A 110 8.78 -1.39 -21.51
C GLU A 110 8.50 -2.87 -21.69
N ASP A 111 7.83 -3.13 -22.81
CA ASP A 111 7.54 -4.47 -23.31
C ASP A 111 8.82 -5.32 -23.35
N ALA A 112 8.67 -6.58 -22.94
CA ALA A 112 9.55 -7.63 -23.45
C ALA A 112 9.57 -7.51 -24.99
N PRO A 113 10.73 -7.71 -25.65
CA PRO A 113 10.90 -7.45 -27.08
C PRO A 113 9.68 -7.88 -27.89
N ALA A 114 9.16 -6.97 -28.73
CA ALA A 114 7.89 -7.12 -29.44
C ALA A 114 7.71 -8.55 -29.98
N PRO A 115 6.56 -9.19 -29.75
CA PRO A 115 6.34 -10.55 -30.22
C PRO A 115 6.55 -10.61 -31.73
N ARG A 116 7.38 -11.57 -32.18
CA ARG A 116 7.54 -11.83 -33.61
C ARG A 116 6.17 -12.09 -34.24
N PRO A 117 5.93 -11.64 -35.48
CA PRO A 117 4.63 -11.81 -36.13
C PRO A 117 4.22 -13.29 -36.11
N ALA A 118 3.05 -13.57 -35.51
CA ALA A 118 2.53 -14.92 -35.41
C ALA A 118 2.24 -15.49 -36.82
N PRO A 119 2.48 -16.78 -37.07
CA PRO A 119 2.10 -17.41 -38.33
C PRO A 119 0.57 -17.31 -38.51
N ALA A 120 0.16 -16.91 -39.72
CA ALA A 120 -1.24 -16.89 -40.12
C ALA A 120 -1.88 -18.28 -39.91
N HIS A 121 -3.18 -18.32 -39.60
CA HIS A 121 -4.03 -19.53 -39.48
C HIS A 121 -4.23 -20.12 -38.07
N ARG A 122 -4.60 -19.28 -37.10
CA ARG A 122 -5.52 -19.71 -36.04
C ARG A 122 -6.75 -18.81 -36.02
N GLN A 123 -7.93 -19.43 -35.91
CA GLN A 123 -9.13 -18.68 -35.57
C GLN A 123 -8.93 -18.06 -34.18
N PRO A 124 -8.99 -16.73 -34.06
CA PRO A 124 -8.83 -16.05 -32.78
C PRO A 124 -9.95 -16.51 -31.85
N ARG A 125 -9.60 -16.86 -30.61
CA ARG A 125 -10.61 -16.91 -29.55
C ARG A 125 -11.21 -15.52 -29.42
N PRO A 126 -12.52 -15.41 -29.22
CA PRO A 126 -13.14 -14.11 -29.05
C PRO A 126 -12.58 -13.47 -27.76
N LEU A 127 -12.24 -12.17 -27.86
CA LEU A 127 -11.45 -11.44 -26.87
C LEU A 127 -12.13 -11.41 -25.49
N ASP A 128 -13.46 -11.38 -25.48
CA ASP A 128 -14.34 -11.47 -24.31
C ASP A 128 -14.10 -12.75 -23.49
N ALA A 129 -13.88 -13.90 -24.12
CA ALA A 129 -13.59 -15.14 -23.40
C ALA A 129 -12.20 -15.13 -22.73
N VAL A 130 -11.22 -14.46 -23.34
CA VAL A 130 -9.87 -14.33 -22.77
C VAL A 130 -9.85 -13.35 -21.59
N VAL A 131 -10.58 -12.24 -21.72
CA VAL A 131 -10.73 -11.25 -20.65
C VAL A 131 -11.53 -11.83 -19.48
N ALA A 132 -12.58 -12.60 -19.75
CA ALA A 132 -13.36 -13.27 -18.70
C ALA A 132 -12.51 -14.31 -17.92
N ASP A 133 -11.77 -15.18 -18.62
CA ASP A 133 -10.87 -16.15 -17.95
C ASP A 133 -9.81 -15.45 -17.09
N ALA A 134 -9.23 -14.35 -17.59
CA ALA A 134 -8.23 -13.57 -16.87
C ALA A 134 -8.83 -12.86 -15.64
N LEU A 135 -10.02 -12.28 -15.78
CA LEU A 135 -10.74 -11.64 -14.67
C LEU A 135 -11.25 -12.65 -13.64
N ASP A 136 -11.65 -13.86 -14.05
CA ASP A 136 -12.03 -14.93 -13.11
C ASP A 136 -10.82 -15.46 -12.32
N HIS A 137 -9.62 -15.46 -12.92
CA HIS A 137 -8.39 -15.84 -12.23
C HIS A 137 -7.84 -14.72 -11.34
N LEU A 138 -7.99 -13.47 -11.76
CA LEU A 138 -7.58 -12.30 -10.99
C LEU A 138 -8.62 -11.91 -9.93
N GLY A 139 -9.89 -12.27 -10.09
CA GLY A 139 -10.98 -11.90 -9.16
C GLY A 139 -10.72 -12.30 -7.71
N PRO A 140 -10.28 -13.53 -7.40
CA PRO A 140 -9.90 -13.93 -6.04
C PRO A 140 -8.63 -13.25 -5.53
N ILE A 141 -7.66 -12.97 -6.42
CA ILE A 141 -6.43 -12.25 -6.09
C ILE A 141 -6.79 -10.79 -5.77
N LEU A 142 -7.60 -10.15 -6.60
CA LEU A 142 -8.08 -8.78 -6.44
C LEU A 142 -9.09 -8.62 -5.30
N ALA A 143 -9.89 -9.64 -4.99
CA ALA A 143 -10.77 -9.65 -3.82
C ALA A 143 -10.00 -9.91 -2.52
N GLY A 144 -8.90 -10.68 -2.57
CA GLY A 144 -7.93 -10.77 -1.48
C GLY A 144 -7.10 -9.49 -1.31
N LEU A 145 -6.76 -8.81 -2.41
CA LEU A 145 -6.11 -7.49 -2.41
C LEU A 145 -7.09 -6.35 -2.07
N GLY A 146 -8.39 -6.54 -2.25
CA GLY A 146 -9.45 -5.56 -1.94
C GLY A 146 -9.89 -5.57 -0.47
N GLY A 147 -9.37 -6.52 0.31
CA GLY A 147 -9.42 -6.55 1.76
C GLY A 147 -8.05 -6.27 2.37
N THR A 148 -7.34 -5.25 1.89
CA THR A 148 -6.21 -4.70 2.66
C THR A 148 -6.79 -4.18 3.97
N GLY A 149 -6.62 -4.98 5.03
CA GLY A 149 -7.20 -4.70 6.34
C GLY A 149 -6.83 -3.30 6.77
N SER A 150 -7.75 -2.36 6.61
CA SER A 150 -7.61 -1.05 7.19
C SER A 150 -7.97 -1.15 8.67
N ALA A 151 -7.35 -0.32 9.48
CA ALA A 151 -7.65 -0.25 10.89
C ALA A 151 -7.92 1.19 11.28
N THR A 152 -9.00 1.38 12.02
CA THR A 152 -9.40 2.68 12.55
C THR A 152 -9.08 2.74 14.03
N GLY A 153 -8.32 3.76 14.41
CA GLY A 153 -8.12 4.13 15.79
C GLY A 153 -8.88 5.41 16.11
N THR A 154 -9.34 5.54 17.35
CA THR A 154 -10.13 6.69 17.79
C THR A 154 -9.53 7.31 19.05
N ALA A 155 -9.75 8.61 19.22
CA ALA A 155 -9.35 9.37 20.40
C ALA A 155 -10.46 10.35 20.82
N ALA A 156 -10.26 11.00 21.98
CA ALA A 156 -11.16 12.03 22.51
C ALA A 156 -12.64 11.60 22.60
N GLY A 157 -12.90 10.34 22.94
CA GLY A 157 -14.26 9.79 23.02
C GLY A 157 -14.93 9.61 21.66
N GLY A 158 -14.16 9.34 20.60
CA GLY A 158 -14.67 9.13 19.24
C GLY A 158 -14.82 10.41 18.41
N ARG A 159 -14.36 11.56 18.94
CA ARG A 159 -14.40 12.85 18.22
C ARG A 159 -13.27 13.03 17.23
N LEU A 160 -12.28 12.15 17.27
CA LEU A 160 -11.21 12.06 16.28
C LEU A 160 -11.01 10.59 15.94
N SER A 161 -11.00 10.27 14.65
CA SER A 161 -10.71 8.93 14.14
C SER A 161 -9.69 9.01 13.01
N LEU A 162 -8.71 8.11 13.07
CA LEU A 162 -7.71 7.89 12.03
C LEU A 162 -7.86 6.49 11.49
N THR A 163 -8.05 6.37 10.19
CA THR A 163 -8.04 5.09 9.47
C THR A 163 -6.74 4.98 8.69
N LEU A 164 -6.01 3.89 8.92
CA LEU A 164 -4.80 3.54 8.20
C LEU A 164 -5.06 2.34 7.32
N ASP A 165 -4.44 2.30 6.15
CA ASP A 165 -4.28 1.08 5.38
C ASP A 165 -2.81 0.57 5.46
N PRO A 166 -2.55 -0.68 5.05
CA PRO A 166 -1.19 -1.24 5.00
C PRO A 166 -0.24 -0.53 4.03
N ALA A 167 -0.75 0.28 3.09
CA ALA A 167 0.06 1.06 2.16
C ALA A 167 0.49 2.42 2.75
N GLY A 168 0.08 2.73 3.98
CA GLY A 168 0.39 3.98 4.66
C GLY A 168 -0.57 5.13 4.32
N SER A 169 -1.66 4.88 3.58
CA SER A 169 -2.67 5.91 3.35
C SER A 169 -3.42 6.21 4.63
N VAL A 170 -3.68 7.50 4.86
CA VAL A 170 -4.36 7.99 6.07
C VAL A 170 -5.64 8.70 5.67
N SER A 171 -6.74 8.29 6.29
CA SER A 171 -7.97 9.08 6.34
C SER A 171 -8.20 9.56 7.77
N CYS A 172 -8.56 10.82 7.93
CA CYS A 172 -8.81 11.46 9.22
C CYS A 172 -10.21 12.06 9.23
N GLU A 173 -10.96 11.80 10.29
CA GLU A 173 -12.21 12.49 10.57
C GLU A 173 -12.11 13.10 11.97
N ALA A 174 -12.57 14.35 12.11
CA ALA A 174 -12.54 15.05 13.38
C ALA A 174 -13.79 15.93 13.52
N ASP A 175 -14.40 15.90 14.70
CA ASP A 175 -15.50 16.79 15.09
C ASP A 175 -14.99 18.24 15.16
N PRO A 176 -15.45 19.14 14.27
CA PRO A 176 -14.96 20.51 14.22
C PRO A 176 -15.22 21.29 15.52
N ASP A 177 -16.32 21.01 16.22
CA ASP A 177 -16.66 21.72 17.46
C ASP A 177 -15.68 21.35 18.56
N TRP A 178 -15.26 20.09 18.62
CA TRP A 178 -14.21 19.66 19.53
C TRP A 178 -12.86 20.23 19.14
N VAL A 179 -12.45 20.10 17.87
CA VAL A 179 -11.17 20.61 17.36
C VAL A 179 -11.00 22.10 17.67
N SER A 180 -12.05 22.91 17.50
CA SER A 180 -12.01 24.36 17.76
C SER A 180 -11.68 24.75 19.21
N ARG A 181 -11.83 23.82 20.16
CA ARG A 181 -11.59 24.04 21.60
C ARG A 181 -10.26 23.48 22.07
N GLN A 182 -9.47 22.85 21.21
CA GLN A 182 -8.23 22.19 21.60
C GLN A 182 -7.01 23.07 21.37
N GLU A 183 -6.03 22.95 22.26
CA GLU A 183 -4.69 23.46 22.02
C GLU A 183 -3.90 22.52 21.11
N ALA A 184 -2.82 23.01 20.49
CA ALA A 184 -2.03 22.24 19.53
C ALA A 184 -1.42 20.96 20.14
N GLY A 185 -0.95 21.03 21.39
CA GLY A 185 -0.43 19.86 22.11
C GLY A 185 -1.51 18.80 22.34
N GLU A 186 -2.72 19.20 22.72
CA GLU A 186 -3.85 18.28 22.93
C GLU A 186 -4.27 17.58 21.63
N LEU A 187 -4.23 18.30 20.50
CA LEU A 187 -4.48 17.72 19.18
C LEU A 187 -3.40 16.71 18.78
N GLY A 188 -2.12 17.05 18.98
CA GLY A 188 -1.00 16.13 18.73
C GLY A 188 -1.15 14.84 19.52
N GLU A 189 -1.40 14.94 20.83
CA GLU A 189 -1.63 13.77 21.69
C GLU A 189 -2.88 12.95 21.31
N ALA A 190 -3.94 13.60 20.83
CA ALA A 190 -5.13 12.91 20.34
C ALA A 190 -4.84 12.15 19.03
N LEU A 191 -4.13 12.77 18.10
CA LEU A 191 -3.70 12.16 16.85
C LEU A 191 -2.78 10.95 17.11
N ASP A 192 -1.77 11.10 17.96
CA ASP A 192 -0.84 10.01 18.29
C ASP A 192 -1.55 8.82 18.98
N ARG A 193 -2.54 9.09 19.84
CA ARG A 193 -3.37 8.02 20.44
C ARG A 193 -4.23 7.29 19.41
N ALA A 194 -4.90 8.04 18.53
CA ALA A 194 -5.69 7.43 17.46
C ALA A 194 -4.79 6.64 16.50
N LEU A 195 -3.60 7.16 16.18
CA LEU A 195 -2.61 6.48 15.36
C LEU A 195 -2.13 5.17 16.00
N ALA A 196 -1.76 5.20 17.28
CA ALA A 196 -1.32 4.02 18.00
C ALA A 196 -2.39 2.92 18.02
N ALA A 197 -3.67 3.30 18.22
CA ALA A 197 -4.79 2.37 18.15
C ALA A 197 -5.01 1.79 16.74
N ALA A 198 -4.92 2.61 15.70
CA ALA A 198 -5.02 2.16 14.31
C ALA A 198 -3.90 1.16 13.96
N ARG A 199 -2.64 1.48 14.32
CA ARG A 199 -1.50 0.59 14.09
C ARG A 199 -1.64 -0.75 14.81
N ALA A 200 -2.11 -0.75 16.05
CA ALA A 200 -2.38 -1.98 16.78
C ALA A 200 -3.43 -2.85 16.05
N GLY A 201 -4.45 -2.23 15.46
CA GLY A 201 -5.44 -2.92 14.63
C GLY A 201 -4.86 -3.52 13.35
N LEU A 202 -3.95 -2.79 12.67
CA LEU A 202 -3.25 -3.30 11.48
C LEU A 202 -2.40 -4.53 11.81
N SER A 203 -1.62 -4.47 12.90
CA SER A 203 -0.78 -5.60 13.33
C SER A 203 -1.62 -6.83 13.70
N ALA A 204 -2.73 -6.63 14.43
CA ALA A 204 -3.65 -7.72 14.76
C ALA A 204 -4.29 -8.37 13.51
N GLY A 205 -4.59 -7.56 12.48
CA GLY A 205 -5.08 -8.05 11.19
C GLY A 205 -4.05 -8.89 10.44
N ALA A 206 -2.79 -8.43 10.41
CA ALA A 206 -1.67 -9.14 9.79
C ALA A 206 -1.42 -10.51 10.45
N ASP A 207 -1.40 -10.56 11.79
CA ASP A 207 -1.23 -11.80 12.55
C ASP A 207 -2.39 -12.79 12.30
N GLY A 208 -3.61 -12.28 12.17
CA GLY A 208 -4.79 -13.08 11.83
C GLY A 208 -4.68 -13.74 10.46
N MET A 209 -4.19 -13.00 9.46
CA MET A 209 -3.98 -13.52 8.10
C MET A 209 -2.88 -14.59 8.07
N ALA A 210 -1.73 -14.32 8.69
CA ALA A 210 -0.63 -15.29 8.78
C ALA A 210 -1.06 -16.59 9.47
N ARG A 211 -1.90 -16.49 10.52
CA ARG A 211 -2.46 -17.65 11.21
C ARG A 211 -3.45 -18.42 10.33
N ALA A 212 -4.29 -17.73 9.56
CA ALA A 212 -5.22 -18.38 8.64
C ALA A 212 -4.46 -19.14 7.55
N GLU A 213 -3.43 -18.53 6.95
CA GLU A 213 -2.57 -19.15 5.95
C GLU A 213 -1.89 -20.42 6.49
N ALA A 214 -1.34 -20.38 7.70
CA ALA A 214 -0.75 -21.55 8.35
C ALA A 214 -1.77 -22.70 8.51
N VAL A 215 -3.00 -22.41 8.94
CA VAL A 215 -4.07 -23.41 9.07
C VAL A 215 -4.47 -23.99 7.71
N PHE A 216 -4.58 -23.16 6.67
CA PHE A 216 -4.88 -23.64 5.32
C PHE A 216 -3.76 -24.53 4.76
N GLY A 217 -2.50 -24.17 5.01
CA GLY A 217 -1.33 -24.98 4.65
C GLY A 217 -1.38 -26.36 5.29
N GLU A 218 -1.59 -26.44 6.62
CA GLU A 218 -1.72 -27.70 7.35
C GLU A 218 -2.87 -28.57 6.83
N LEU A 219 -4.01 -27.95 6.48
CA LEU A 219 -5.18 -28.66 6.00
C LEU A 219 -4.96 -29.25 4.59
N PHE A 220 -4.28 -28.52 3.70
CA PHE A 220 -3.91 -29.00 2.37
C PHE A 220 -2.91 -30.15 2.42
N GLU A 221 -1.94 -30.11 3.35
CA GLU A 221 -0.98 -31.22 3.54
C GLU A 221 -1.65 -32.50 4.07
N ARG A 222 -2.81 -32.39 4.75
CA ARG A 222 -3.54 -33.54 5.30
C ARG A 222 -4.39 -34.29 4.29
N ILE A 223 -4.86 -33.65 3.22
CA ILE A 223 -5.78 -34.22 2.22
C ILE A 223 -5.16 -35.32 1.32
N PRO A 224 -3.88 -35.28 0.88
CA PRO A 224 -3.34 -36.30 -0.04
C PRO A 224 -2.99 -37.65 0.62
N ARG A 225 -2.91 -37.76 1.96
CA ARG A 225 -2.57 -39.04 2.61
C ARG A 225 -3.72 -40.06 2.63
N GLN A 226 -4.97 -39.63 2.73
CA GLN A 226 -6.09 -40.59 2.87
C GLN A 226 -6.51 -41.28 1.56
N ARG A 227 -6.10 -40.79 0.39
CA ARG A 227 -6.44 -41.45 -0.90
C ARG A 227 -5.49 -42.58 -1.31
N ARG A 228 -4.34 -42.76 -0.65
CA ARG A 228 -3.40 -43.85 -0.98
C ARG A 228 -3.57 -45.12 -0.14
N GLU A 229 -4.31 -45.07 0.97
CA GLU A 229 -4.47 -46.23 1.87
C GLU A 229 -5.76 -47.04 1.60
N GLY A 230 -6.68 -46.57 0.76
CA GLY A 230 -7.94 -47.26 0.44
C GLY A 230 -7.95 -48.09 -0.85
N ALA A 231 -6.81 -48.31 -1.49
CA ALA A 231 -6.71 -49.05 -2.77
C ALA A 231 -5.98 -50.40 -2.63
N ARG A 232 -6.10 -51.08 -1.50
CA ARG A 232 -5.64 -52.47 -1.30
C ARG A 232 -6.82 -53.40 -1.02
#